data_AF-A0A540VQY4-F1
#
_entry.id   AF-A0A540VQY4-F1
#
_cell.length_a   1.000
_cell.length_b   1.000
_cell.length_c   1.000
_cell.angle_alpha   90.00
_cell.angle_beta   90.00
_cell.angle_gamma   90.00
#
_symmetry.space_group_name_H-M   'P 1'
#
loop_
_entity.id
_entity.type
_entity.pdbx_description
1 polymer ?
#
loop_
_entity_poly.entity_id
_entity_poly.type
_entity_poly.pdbx_seq_one_letter_code
_entity_poly.pdbx_strand_id
1 'polypeptide(L)' 'MRALLDAVGGGFFMFIMVLLALGDLYWLWMSFQIGSFVMFVLGLFPPFFVVTAPVGAWSLVVGTPAWLYDLFG' A
#
# COMPACT_ATOMS: atom_id res chain seq x y z
N MET A 1 29.58 0.53 15.66
CA MET A 1 28.16 0.45 16.10
C MET A 1 27.28 1.54 15.47
N ARG A 2 27.65 2.84 15.52
CA ARG A 2 26.86 3.93 14.88
C ARG A 2 26.65 3.76 13.36
N ALA A 3 27.72 3.54 12.59
CA ALA A 3 27.62 3.35 11.14
C ALA A 3 26.73 2.15 10.72
N LEU A 4 26.65 1.10 11.54
CA LEU A 4 25.75 -0.04 11.29
C LEU A 4 24.29 0.37 11.49
N LEU A 5 24.00 1.15 12.54
CA LEU A 5 22.65 1.65 12.81
C LEU A 5 22.18 2.62 11.70
N ASP A 6 23.09 3.46 11.20
CA ASP A 6 22.78 4.39 10.10
C ASP A 6 22.49 3.62 8.80
N ALA A 7 23.29 2.60 8.49
CA ALA A 7 23.07 1.74 7.32
C ALA A 7 21.78 0.92 7.42
N VAL A 8 21.50 0.32 8.59
CA VAL A 8 20.28 -0.45 8.83
C VAL A 8 19.05 0.46 8.80
N GLY A 9 19.13 1.64 9.43
CA GLY A 9 18.05 2.63 9.43
C GLY A 9 17.73 3.15 8.03
N GLY A 10 18.75 3.49 7.25
CA GLY A 10 18.59 3.91 5.86
C GLY A 10 18.01 2.80 4.98
N GLY A 11 18.52 1.57 5.09
CA GLY A 11 18.02 0.42 4.35
C GLY A 11 16.57 0.08 4.69
N PHE A 12 16.23 0.09 5.98
CA PHE A 12 14.86 -0.16 6.44
C PHE A 12 13.90 0.92 5.95
N PHE A 13 14.29 2.20 6.03
CA PHE A 13 13.48 3.29 5.52
C PHE A 13 13.19 3.14 4.01
N MET A 14 14.23 2.85 3.21
CA MET A 14 14.07 2.62 1.77
C MET A 14 13.18 1.42 1.48
N PHE A 15 13.32 0.33 2.24
CA PHE A 15 12.46 -0.84 2.12
C PHE A 15 10.98 -0.50 2.35
N ILE A 16 10.69 0.25 3.42
CA ILE A 16 9.32 0.70 3.72
C ILE A 16 8.78 1.60 2.61
N MET A 17 9.59 2.53 2.09
CA MET A 17 9.15 3.42 1.00
C MET A 17 8.82 2.66 -0.28
N VAL A 18 9.64 1.68 -0.66
CA VAL A 18 9.35 0.81 -1.81
C VAL A 18 8.10 -0.03 -1.56
N LEU A 19 7.96 -0.60 -0.37
CA LEU A 19 6.79 -1.41 -0.02
C LEU A 19 5.49 -0.60 -0.08
N LEU A 20 5.50 0.66 0.40
CA LEU A 20 4.34 1.54 0.33
C LEU A 20 4.02 1.93 -1.12
N ALA A 21 5.02 2.24 -1.95
CA ALA A 21 4.79 2.52 -3.36
C ALA A 21 4.18 1.32 -4.11
N LEU A 22 4.72 0.12 -3.87
CA LEU A 22 4.14 -1.12 -4.42
C LEU A 22 2.76 -1.42 -3.84
N GLY A 23 2.54 -1.08 -2.58
CA GLY A 23 1.26 -1.19 -1.91
C GLY A 23 0.19 -0.37 -2.59
N ASP A 24 0.45 0.90 -2.88
CA ASP A 24 -0.49 1.78 -3.57
C ASP A 24 -0.80 1.29 -5.00
N LEU A 25 0.22 0.81 -5.73
CA LEU A 25 0.01 0.16 -7.03
C LEU A 25 -0.87 -1.09 -6.90
N TYR A 26 -0.69 -1.89 -5.84
CA TYR A 26 -1.53 -3.06 -5.59
C TYR A 26 -2.97 -2.67 -5.21
N TRP A 27 -3.16 -1.56 -4.50
CA TRP A 27 -4.49 -0.99 -4.25
C TRP A 27 -5.20 -0.65 -5.56
N LEU A 28 -4.52 0.05 -6.47
CA LEU A 28 -5.05 0.35 -7.81
C LEU A 28 -5.38 -0.93 -8.58
N TRP A 29 -4.52 -1.95 -8.51
CA TRP A 29 -4.80 -3.26 -9.11
C TRP A 29 -6.09 -3.88 -8.55
N MET A 30 -6.25 -3.92 -7.22
CA MET A 30 -7.44 -4.46 -6.57
C MET A 30 -8.70 -3.70 -6.96
N SER A 31 -8.63 -2.39 -7.21
CA SER A 31 -9.78 -1.60 -7.65
C SER A 31 -10.39 -2.12 -8.96
N PHE A 32 -9.56 -2.66 -9.87
CA PHE A 32 -10.03 -3.30 -11.10
C PHE A 32 -10.61 -4.69 -10.85
N GLN A 33 -10.04 -5.46 -9.92
CA GLN A 33 -10.52 -6.81 -9.58
C GLN A 33 -11.88 -6.76 -8.87
N ILE A 34 -12.06 -5.78 -7.99
CA ILE A 34 -13.31 -5.55 -7.26
C ILE A 34 -14.32 -4.81 -8.15
N GLY A 35 -13.86 -4.10 -9.19
CA GLY A 35 -14.72 -3.32 -10.08
C GLY A 35 -15.15 -1.98 -9.48
N SER A 36 -14.39 -1.44 -8.52
CA SER A 36 -14.77 -0.28 -7.73
C SER A 36 -14.10 1.01 -8.22
N PHE A 37 -14.88 1.86 -8.88
CA PHE A 37 -14.39 3.16 -9.36
C PHE A 37 -13.98 4.10 -8.21
N VAL A 38 -14.69 4.06 -7.07
CA VAL A 38 -14.33 4.86 -5.89
C VAL A 38 -12.95 4.44 -5.37
N MET A 39 -12.71 3.13 -5.26
CA MET A 39 -11.41 2.61 -4.82
C MET A 39 -10.27 3.05 -5.76
N PHE A 40 -10.52 3.08 -7.07
CA PHE A 40 -9.56 3.58 -8.06
C PHE A 40 -9.23 5.06 -7.84
N VAL A 41 -10.25 5.91 -7.67
CA VAL A 41 -10.06 7.36 -7.43
C VAL A 41 -9.27 7.62 -6.15
N LEU A 42 -9.55 6.88 -5.07
CA LEU A 42 -8.80 6.99 -3.82
C LEU A 42 -7.31 6.64 -4.04
N GLY A 43 -7.02 5.61 -4.82
CA GLY A 43 -5.64 5.20 -5.14
C GLY A 43 -4.89 6.15 -6.09
N LEU A 44 -5.54 7.17 -6.66
CA LEU A 44 -4.87 8.17 -7.50
C LEU A 44 -4.62 9.50 -6.79
N PHE A 45 -5.35 9.77 -5.70
CA PHE A 45 -5.36 11.09 -5.09
C PHE A 45 -4.41 11.12 -3.87
N PRO A 46 -3.30 11.88 -3.92
CA PRO A 46 -2.19 11.75 -2.97
C PRO A 46 -2.53 11.83 -1.47
N PRO A 47 -3.51 12.66 -1.03
CA PRO A 47 -3.95 12.65 0.36
C PRO A 47 -4.42 11.29 0.88
N PHE A 48 -4.93 10.41 0.02
CA PHE A 48 -5.38 9.07 0.40
C PHE A 48 -4.25 8.02 0.40
N PHE A 49 -3.05 8.35 -0.09
CA PHE A 49 -1.89 7.44 -0.05
C PHE A 49 -1.54 6.99 1.37
N VAL A 50 -1.87 7.80 2.38
CA VAL A 50 -1.73 7.43 3.79
C VAL A 50 -2.56 6.19 4.18
N VAL A 51 -3.62 5.86 3.43
CA VAL A 51 -4.46 4.68 3.64
C VAL A 51 -4.22 3.64 2.53
N THR A 52 -4.24 4.06 1.27
CA THR A 52 -4.17 3.16 0.12
C THR A 52 -2.83 2.44 0.06
N ALA A 53 -1.72 3.13 0.36
CA ALA A 53 -0.40 2.52 0.35
C ALA A 53 -0.21 1.47 1.48
N PRO A 54 -0.52 1.74 2.77
CA PRO A 54 -0.41 0.71 3.80
C PRO A 54 -1.38 -0.45 3.63
N VAL A 55 -2.65 -0.19 3.27
CA VAL A 55 -3.63 -1.26 3.08
C VAL A 55 -3.29 -2.09 1.84
N GLY A 56 -2.86 -1.45 0.76
CA GLY A 56 -2.40 -2.15 -0.43
C GLY A 56 -1.13 -2.96 -0.16
N ALA A 57 -0.18 -2.44 0.62
CA ALA A 57 1.03 -3.16 1.02
C ALA A 57 0.68 -4.38 1.90
N TRP A 58 -0.24 -4.22 2.86
CA TRP A 58 -0.76 -5.34 3.65
C TRP A 58 -1.40 -6.39 2.75
N SER A 59 -2.27 -5.95 1.84
CA SER A 59 -2.99 -6.85 0.94
C SER A 59 -2.06 -7.58 -0.02
N LEU A 60 -0.97 -6.93 -0.45
CA LEU A 60 0.07 -7.53 -1.29
C LEU A 60 0.82 -8.67 -0.58
N VAL A 61 1.09 -8.53 0.72
CA VAL A 61 1.90 -9.48 1.50
C VAL A 61 1.04 -10.57 2.15
N VAL A 62 -0.13 -10.21 2.66
CA VAL A 62 -0.98 -11.06 3.53
C VAL A 62 -2.26 -11.50 2.82
N GLY A 63 -2.62 -10.86 1.70
CA GLY A 63 -3.87 -11.08 0.98
C GLY A 63 -4.93 -10.02 1.30
N THR A 64 -5.89 -9.84 0.39
CA THR A 64 -6.94 -8.82 0.47
C THR A 64 -7.93 -9.14 1.61
N PRO A 65 -8.08 -8.27 2.61
CA PRO A 65 -9.02 -8.50 3.71
C PRO A 65 -10.49 -8.42 3.26
N ALA A 66 -11.36 -9.21 3.89
CA ALA A 66 -12.78 -9.31 3.55
C ALA A 66 -13.51 -7.95 3.57
N TRP A 67 -13.17 -7.06 4.52
CA TRP A 67 -13.83 -5.76 4.65
C TRP A 67 -13.64 -4.85 3.42
N LEU A 68 -12.59 -5.04 2.62
CA LEU A 68 -12.43 -4.29 1.37
C LEU A 68 -13.51 -4.68 0.36
N TYR A 69 -13.88 -5.96 0.30
CA TYR A 69 -14.98 -6.42 -0.53
C TYR A 69 -16.32 -5.92 0.02
N ASP A 70 -16.50 -5.92 1.35
CA ASP A 70 -17.75 -5.41 1.96
C ASP A 70 -17.95 -3.90 1.73
N LEU A 71 -16.85 -3.13 1.64
CA LEU A 71 -16.88 -1.68 1.48
C LEU A 71 -16.91 -1.22 0.01
N PHE A 72 -16.25 -1.95 -0.88
CA PHE A 72 -16.02 -1.52 -2.26
C PHE A 72 -16.60 -2.45 -3.34
N GLY A 73 -17.03 -3.67 -2.98
CA GLY A 73 -17.64 -4.64 -3.88
C GLY A 73 -19.15 -4.49 -4.08
#